data_AF-A0A662W2C9-F1
#
_entry.id   AF-A0A662W2C9-F1
#
_cell.length_a   1.000
_cell.length_b   1.000
_cell.length_c   1.000
_cell.angle_alpha   90.00
_cell.angle_beta   90.00
_cell.angle_gamma   90.00
#
_symmetry.space_group_name_H-M   'P 1'
#
loop_
_entity.id
_entity.type
_entity.pdbx_description
1 polymer ?
#
loop_
_entity_poly.entity_id
_entity_poly.type
_entity_poly.pdbx_seq_one_letter_code
_entity_poly.pdbx_strand_id
1 'polypeptide(L)' 'MRISPLCPSCLLNRVYYEAKLVTDNYETISKCIEEALKLLSDNYPKKPVNAHLATIIHRRVYE' A
#
# COMPACT_ATOMS: atom_id res chain seq x y z
N MET A 1 -16.49 3.43 -2.49
CA MET A 1 -16.36 4.58 -1.56
C MET A 1 -15.12 5.38 -1.91
N ARG A 2 -15.17 6.71 -1.76
CA ARG A 2 -13.98 7.57 -1.88
C ARG A 2 -13.03 7.32 -0.71
N ILE A 3 -11.75 7.58 -0.92
CA ILE A 3 -10.73 7.41 0.11
C ILE A 3 -10.95 8.38 1.29
N SER A 4 -10.78 7.88 2.51
CA SER A 4 -10.85 8.64 3.77
C SER A 4 -9.43 8.88 4.30
N PRO A 5 -9.21 9.91 5.16
CA PRO A 5 -7.90 10.15 5.78
C PRO A 5 -7.30 8.97 6.55
N LEU A 6 -8.13 8.03 7.01
CA LEU A 6 -7.67 6.81 7.69
C LEU A 6 -7.24 5.70 6.72
N CYS A 7 -7.64 5.77 5.44
CA CYS A 7 -7.37 4.69 4.49
C CYS A 7 -5.87 4.50 4.20
N PRO A 8 -5.03 5.53 4.05
CA PRO A 8 -3.59 5.33 3.82
C PRO A 8 -2.91 4.57 4.94
N SER A 9 -3.19 4.89 6.20
CA SER A 9 -2.59 4.19 7.35
C SER A 9 -3.07 2.75 7.46
N CYS A 10 -4.38 2.50 7.25
CA CYS A 10 -4.91 1.15 7.20
C CYS A 10 -4.28 0.31 6.08
N LEU A 11 -4.08 0.90 4.90
CA LEU A 11 -3.52 0.20 3.75
C LEU A 11 -2.04 -0.09 3.94
N LEU A 12 -1.26 0.86 4.46
CA LEU A 12 0.16 0.65 4.75
C LEU A 12 0.39 -0.47 5.76
N ASN A 13 -0.41 -0.49 6.84
CA ASN A 13 -0.34 -1.55 7.83
C ASN A 13 -0.63 -2.92 7.23
N ARG A 14 -1.58 -2.99 6.27
CA ARG A 14 -1.88 -4.24 5.57
C ARG A 14 -0.71 -4.68 4.69
N VAL A 15 -0.10 -3.77 3.93
CA VAL A 15 1.09 -4.05 3.12
C VAL A 15 2.24 -4.58 3.97
N TYR A 16 2.51 -3.94 5.12
CA TYR A 16 3.54 -4.42 6.04
C TYR A 16 3.24 -5.83 6.55
N TYR A 17 1.99 -6.08 6.96
CA TYR A 17 1.56 -7.38 7.44
C TYR A 17 1.72 -8.46 6.37
N GLU A 18 1.28 -8.19 5.14
CA GLU A 18 1.42 -9.10 4.00
C GLU A 18 2.89 -9.39 3.68
N ALA A 19 3.74 -8.38 3.62
CA ALA A 19 5.17 -8.55 3.40
C ALA A 19 5.81 -9.43 4.48
N LYS A 20 5.39 -9.24 5.75
CA LYS A 20 5.82 -10.06 6.88
C LYS A 20 5.34 -11.51 6.85
N LEU A 21 4.23 -11.80 6.19
CA LEU A 21 3.77 -13.18 5.97
C LEU A 21 4.61 -13.92 4.92
N VAL A 22 5.20 -13.18 3.97
CA VAL A 22 5.94 -13.76 2.84
C VAL A 22 7.44 -13.88 3.14
N THR A 23 8.03 -12.90 3.85
CA THR A 23 9.47 -12.87 4.11
C THR A 23 9.79 -12.17 5.43
N ASP A 24 10.90 -12.57 6.05
CA ASP A 24 11.49 -11.86 7.18
C ASP A 24 12.64 -10.93 6.77
N ASN A 25 12.99 -10.88 5.48
CA ASN A 25 14.01 -9.95 4.98
C ASN A 25 13.52 -8.50 5.09
N TYR A 26 14.14 -7.75 5.99
CA TYR A 26 13.81 -6.36 6.25
C TYR A 26 13.97 -5.46 5.02
N GLU A 27 14.98 -5.68 4.17
CA GLU A 27 15.19 -4.86 2.97
C GLU A 27 14.06 -5.03 1.97
N THR A 28 13.59 -6.27 1.78
CA THR A 28 12.45 -6.58 0.91
C THR A 28 11.17 -5.93 1.43
N ILE A 29 10.90 -6.06 2.74
CA ILE A 29 9.74 -5.42 3.37
C ILE A 29 9.79 -3.90 3.24
N SER A 30 10.97 -3.30 3.47
CA SER A 30 11.17 -1.85 3.32
C SER A 30 10.88 -1.40 1.90
N LYS A 31 11.36 -2.14 0.89
CA LYS A 31 11.09 -1.85 -0.53
C LYS A 31 9.59 -1.91 -0.85
N CYS A 32 8.88 -2.93 -0.36
CA CYS A 32 7.43 -3.04 -0.53
C CYS A 32 6.68 -1.83 0.06
N ILE A 33 7.08 -1.38 1.25
CA ILE A 33 6.50 -0.18 1.89
C ILE A 33 6.82 1.08 1.10
N GLU A 34 8.06 1.26 0.64
CA GLU A 34 8.45 2.42 -0.16
C GLU A 34 7.63 2.53 -1.45
N GLU A 35 7.42 1.43 -2.16
CA GLU A 35 6.59 1.41 -3.36
C GLU A 35 5.11 1.73 -3.05
N ALA A 36 4.56 1.16 -1.98
CA ALA A 36 3.21 1.48 -1.53
C ALA A 36 3.04 2.95 -1.15
N LEU A 37 4.04 3.55 -0.48
CA LEU A 37 4.05 4.97 -0.11
C LEU A 37 4.06 5.89 -1.33
N LYS A 38 4.89 5.59 -2.35
CA LYS A 38 4.92 6.36 -3.61
C LYS A 38 3.57 6.31 -4.32
N LEU A 39 2.98 5.12 -4.45
CA LEU A 39 1.66 4.96 -5.07
C LEU A 39 0.57 5.71 -4.29
N LEU A 40 0.62 5.68 -2.96
CA LEU A 40 -0.28 6.45 -2.12
C LEU A 40 -0.11 7.96 -2.30
N SER A 41 1.12 8.48 -2.29
CA SER A 41 1.37 9.92 -2.44
C SER A 41 0.88 10.46 -3.78
N ASP A 42 1.05 9.69 -4.85
CA ASP A 42 0.69 10.12 -6.21
C ASP A 42 -0.82 10.10 -6.47
N ASN A 43 -1.54 9.22 -5.76
CA ASN A 43 -2.96 8.97 -6.02
C ASN A 43 -3.88 9.53 -4.94
N TYR A 44 -3.47 9.57 -3.67
CA TYR A 44 -4.30 10.08 -2.57
C TYR A 44 -4.87 11.49 -2.81
N PRO A 45 -4.10 12.48 -3.33
CA PRO A 45 -4.63 13.82 -3.62
C PRO A 45 -5.78 13.84 -4.64
N LYS A 46 -5.82 12.85 -5.54
CA LYS A 46 -6.86 12.70 -6.57
C LYS A 46 -8.18 12.18 -5.98
N LYS A 47 -8.21 11.86 -4.68
CA LYS A 47 -9.35 11.28 -3.95
C LYS A 47 -10.00 10.09 -4.69
N PRO A 48 -9.22 9.07 -5.09
CA PRO A 48 -9.71 7.97 -5.89
C PRO A 48 -10.72 7.10 -5.14
N VAL A 49 -11.32 6.18 -5.89
CA VAL A 49 -12.07 5.07 -5.30
C VAL A 49 -11.07 4.18 -4.55
N ASN A 50 -11.31 3.97 -3.25
CA ASN A 50 -10.39 3.25 -2.37
C ASN A 50 -10.05 1.84 -2.90
N ALA A 51 -11.05 1.11 -3.39
CA ALA A 51 -10.87 -0.25 -3.91
C ALA A 51 -9.90 -0.30 -5.11
N HIS A 52 -9.94 0.70 -6.00
CA HIS A 52 -9.03 0.73 -7.14
C HIS A 52 -7.59 0.97 -6.69
N LEU A 53 -7.38 1.92 -5.78
CA LEU A 53 -6.05 2.23 -5.26
C LEU A 53 -5.46 1.05 -4.47
N ALA A 54 -6.26 0.43 -3.60
CA ALA A 54 -5.85 -0.75 -2.86
C ALA A 54 -5.45 -1.91 -3.79
N THR A 55 -6.22 -2.14 -4.87
CA THR A 55 -5.92 -3.21 -5.83
C THR A 55 -4.60 -2.97 -6.55
N ILE A 56 -4.32 -1.73 -6.96
CA ILE A 56 -3.06 -1.35 -7.62
C ILE A 56 -1.88 -1.58 -6.67
N ILE A 57 -2.00 -1.14 -5.41
CA ILE A 57 -0.94 -1.27 -4.42
C ILE A 57 -0.66 -2.74 -4.09
N HIS A 58 -1.69 -3.54 -3.80
CA HIS A 58 -1.48 -4.95 -3.49
C HIS A 58 -0.91 -5.71 -4.69
N ARG A 59 -1.38 -5.46 -5.93
CA ARG A 59 -0.77 -6.08 -7.11
C ARG A 59 0.71 -5.73 -7.23
N ARG A 60 1.06 -4.46 -7.01
CA ARG A 60 2.44 -4.00 -7.12
C ARG A 60 3.36 -4.57 -6.05
N VAL A 61 2.87 -4.72 -4.83
CA VAL A 61 3.64 -5.27 -3.71
C VAL A 61 3.88 -6.77 -3.87
N TYR A 62 3.00 -7.48 -4.58
CA TYR A 62 3.13 -8.92 -4.84
C TYR A 62 3.98 -9.26 -6.08
N GLU A 63 4.31 -8.27 -6.92
CA GLU A 63 5.24 -8.41 -8.07
C GLU A 63 6.71 -8.47 -7.62
#